data_AF-A1CHT2-F1
#
_entry.id   AF-A1CHT2-F1
#
_cell.length_a   1.000
_cell.length_b   1.000
_cell.length_c   1.000
_cell.angle_alpha   90.00
_cell.angle_beta   90.00
_cell.angle_gamma   90.00
#
_symmetry.space_group_name_H-M   'P 1'
#
loop_
_entity.id
_entity.type
_entity.pdbx_description
1 polymer ?
#
loop_
_entity_poly.entity_id
_entity_poly.type
_entity_poly.pdbx_seq_one_letter_code
_entity_poly.pdbx_strand_id
1 'polypeptide(L)'
;MFRTAPRMAGFVFRENRVPYYQRLFQQHDGKRQWWKTERSGYVMYPYLISVYGMGIATTYAMCRMVFVSVPLLIAISPKHYPNILGAIFD
;
A
#
# COMPACT_ATOMS: atom_id res chain seq x y z
N MET A 1 11.60 -15.21 48.55
CA MET A 1 11.28 -16.56 48.05
C MET A 1 9.76 -16.73 48.13
N PHE A 2 9.05 -16.74 47.01
CA PHE A 2 7.66 -17.21 46.91
C PHE A 2 7.60 -18.19 45.74
N ARG A 3 7.39 -19.45 46.07
CA ARG A 3 7.29 -20.58 45.14
C ARG A 3 5.85 -20.64 44.61
N THR A 4 5.74 -20.94 43.31
CA THR A 4 4.60 -21.61 42.65
C THR A 4 3.20 -20.97 42.79
N ALA A 5 2.81 -20.19 41.78
CA ALA A 5 1.42 -20.06 41.36
C ALA A 5 1.29 -20.64 39.94
N PRO A 6 0.44 -21.65 39.70
CA PRO A 6 0.21 -22.13 38.34
C PRO A 6 -0.81 -21.23 37.64
N ARG A 7 -0.79 -21.26 36.29
CA ARG A 7 -1.89 -20.91 35.36
C ARG A 7 -2.01 -19.43 34.93
N MET A 8 -1.37 -19.08 33.82
CA MET A 8 -2.05 -18.73 32.55
C MET A 8 -1.02 -18.76 31.41
N ALA A 9 -1.27 -19.62 30.42
CA ALA A 9 -0.40 -19.82 29.28
C ALA A 9 -0.21 -18.53 28.46
N GLY A 10 1.04 -18.22 28.11
CA GLY A 10 1.38 -17.37 26.96
C GLY A 10 1.75 -15.91 27.21
N PHE A 11 1.29 -15.28 28.30
CA PHE A 11 1.47 -13.83 28.50
C PHE A 11 2.30 -13.40 29.72
N VAL A 12 2.51 -14.28 30.69
CA VAL A 12 3.14 -13.91 31.99
C VAL A 12 4.67 -14.12 32.00
N PHE A 13 5.22 -14.87 31.04
CA PHE A 13 6.67 -15.13 30.91
C PHE A 13 7.25 -14.74 29.55
N ARG A 14 6.81 -13.62 28.95
CA ARG A 14 7.54 -13.01 27.83
C ARG A 14 8.67 -12.14 28.39
N GLU A 15 9.91 -12.51 28.08
CA GLU A 15 11.06 -11.64 28.35
C GLU A 15 10.79 -10.23 27.80
N ASN A 16 11.10 -9.21 28.59
CA ASN A 16 10.93 -7.82 28.18
C ASN A 16 11.93 -7.47 27.08
N ARG A 17 11.47 -7.43 25.82
CA ARG A 17 12.27 -7.03 24.65
C ARG A 17 12.12 -5.55 24.30
N VAL A 18 11.50 -4.72 25.15
CA VAL A 18 11.39 -3.27 24.92
C VAL A 18 12.78 -2.63 24.76
N PRO A 19 13.79 -2.90 25.63
CA PRO A 19 15.13 -2.36 25.44
C PRO A 19 15.78 -2.81 24.13
N TYR A 20 15.45 -4.01 23.64
CA TYR A 20 15.94 -4.53 22.37
C TYR A 20 15.40 -3.73 21.18
N TYR A 21 14.09 -3.52 21.12
CA TYR A 21 13.49 -2.73 20.04
C TYR A 21 13.90 -1.25 20.12
N GLN A 22 14.07 -0.69 21.32
CA GLN A 22 14.57 0.67 21.50
C GLN A 22 15.95 0.83 20.86
N ARG A 23 16.89 -0.08 21.12
CA ARG A 23 18.22 -0.07 20.49
C ARG A 23 18.12 -0.21 18.97
N LEU A 24 17.30 -1.14 18.48
CA LEU A 24 17.09 -1.38 17.04
C LEU A 24 16.54 -0.14 16.30
N PHE A 25 15.53 0.53 16.87
CA PHE A 25 14.90 1.70 16.24
C PHE A 25 15.65 3.01 16.47
N GLN A 26 16.49 3.11 17.50
CA GLN A 26 17.33 4.29 17.77
C GLN A 26 18.71 4.23 17.11
N GLN A 27 19.12 3.08 16.57
CA GLN A 27 20.39 2.96 15.84
C GLN A 27 20.42 3.87 14.59
N HIS A 28 21.44 4.72 14.44
CA HIS A 28 21.55 5.70 13.36
C HIS A 28 22.11 5.09 12.05
N ASP A 29 21.51 4.02 11.55
CA ASP A 29 21.96 3.31 10.33
C ASP A 29 21.50 3.95 9.01
N GLY A 30 20.84 5.11 9.06
CA GLY A 30 20.27 5.80 7.88
C GLY A 30 19.10 5.07 7.20
N LYS A 31 18.71 3.88 7.68
CA LYS A 31 17.60 3.10 7.14
C LYS A 31 16.25 3.70 7.54
N ARG A 32 15.30 3.74 6.60
CA ARG A 32 13.91 4.13 6.88
C ARG A 32 13.32 3.22 7.97
N GLN A 33 12.48 3.76 8.83
CA GLN A 33 11.90 3.05 9.97
C GLN A 33 11.19 1.74 9.54
N TRP A 34 10.51 1.74 8.39
CA TRP A 34 9.84 0.57 7.82
C TRP A 34 10.79 -0.48 7.21
N TRP A 35 12.11 -0.28 7.23
CA TRP A 35 13.12 -1.24 6.77
C TRP A 35 14.06 -1.70 7.90
N LYS A 36 13.82 -1.27 9.15
CA LYS A 36 14.72 -1.55 10.28
C LYS A 36 14.66 -2.98 10.81
N THR A 37 13.52 -3.65 10.67
CA THR A 37 13.36 -5.02 11.17
C THR A 37 13.69 -6.04 10.06
N GLU A 38 14.34 -7.15 10.41
CA GLU A 38 14.67 -8.25 9.47
C GLU A 38 13.43 -8.78 8.74
N ARG A 39 12.30 -8.88 9.44
CA ARG A 39 11.01 -9.31 8.89
C ARG A 39 10.33 -8.26 8.02
N SER A 40 10.78 -7.01 8.07
CA SER A 40 10.13 -5.91 7.38
C SER A 40 10.21 -6.07 5.87
N GLY A 41 11.30 -6.65 5.35
CA GLY A 41 11.43 -6.94 3.92
C GLY A 41 10.36 -7.89 3.41
N TYR A 42 10.08 -8.98 4.13
CA TYR A 42 9.05 -9.95 3.76
C TYR A 42 7.64 -9.35 3.68
N VAL A 43 7.36 -8.28 4.43
CA VAL A 43 6.08 -7.57 4.38
C VAL A 43 6.10 -6.45 3.34
N MET A 44 7.23 -5.75 3.22
CA MET A 44 7.38 -4.63 2.29
C MET A 44 7.43 -5.06 0.83
N TYR A 45 8.07 -6.18 0.48
CA TYR A 45 8.12 -6.64 -0.90
C TYR A 45 6.73 -6.89 -1.52
N PRO A 46 5.84 -7.71 -0.93
CA PRO A 46 4.51 -7.90 -1.51
C PRO A 46 3.67 -6.61 -1.49
N TYR A 47 3.79 -5.79 -0.44
CA TYR A 47 3.12 -4.50 -0.38
C TYR A 47 3.52 -3.59 -1.54
N LEU A 48 4.82 -3.39 -1.76
CA LEU A 48 5.32 -2.54 -2.85
C LEU A 48 4.89 -3.09 -4.22
N ILE A 49 5.02 -4.40 -4.46
CA ILE A 49 4.57 -5.02 -5.71
C ILE A 49 3.07 -4.77 -5.95
N SER A 50 2.24 -4.93 -4.92
CA SER A 50 0.80 -4.73 -5.05
C SER A 50 0.44 -3.29 -5.40
N VAL A 51 1.06 -2.32 -4.72
CA VAL A 51 0.80 -0.89 -4.93
C VAL A 51 1.23 -0.46 -6.34
N TYR A 52 2.44 -0.82 -6.76
CA TYR A 52 2.92 -0.49 -8.11
C TYR A 52 2.13 -1.23 -9.19
N GLY A 53 1.80 -2.50 -8.98
CA GLY A 53 0.99 -3.28 -9.92
C GLY A 53 -0.40 -2.68 -10.13
N MET A 54 -1.11 -2.35 -9.05
CA MET A 54 -2.43 -1.71 -9.14
C MET A 54 -2.36 -0.30 -9.72
N GLY A 55 -1.31 0.47 -9.39
CA GLY A 55 -1.10 1.81 -9.95
C GLY A 55 -0.94 1.78 -11.47
N ILE A 56 -0.14 0.84 -11.99
CA ILE A 56 0.04 0.64 -13.44
C ILE A 56 -1.27 0.17 -14.08
N ALA A 57 -1.95 -0.80 -13.49
CA ALA A 57 -3.22 -1.32 -14.02
C ALA A 57 -4.31 -0.23 -14.10
N THR A 58 -4.43 0.60 -13.06
CA THR A 58 -5.41 1.70 -13.02
C THR A 58 -5.06 2.77 -14.04
N THR A 59 -3.79 3.17 -14.10
CA THR A 59 -3.32 4.16 -15.09
C THR A 59 -3.54 3.65 -16.53
N TYR A 60 -3.31 2.37 -16.80
CA TYR A 60 -3.59 1.76 -18.10
C TYR A 60 -5.09 1.78 -18.45
N ALA A 61 -5.96 1.47 -17.50
CA ALA A 61 -7.41 1.53 -17.70
C ALA A 61 -7.88 2.96 -18.01
N MET A 62 -7.36 3.96 -17.29
CA MET A 62 -7.65 5.37 -17.54
C MET A 62 -7.16 5.81 -18.93
N CYS A 63 -5.92 5.46 -19.29
CA CYS A 63 -5.38 5.75 -20.62
C CYS A 63 -6.22 5.10 -21.74
N ARG A 64 -6.67 3.85 -21.56
CA ARG A 64 -7.56 3.19 -22.53
C ARG A 64 -8.88 3.93 -22.71
N MET A 65 -9.50 4.38 -21.62
CA MET A 65 -10.77 5.11 -21.71
C MET A 65 -10.61 6.44 -22.44
N VAL A 66 -9.54 7.18 -22.15
CA VAL A 66 -9.25 8.48 -22.76
C VAL A 66 -8.88 8.35 -24.26
N PHE A 67 -7.97 7.44 -24.61
CA PHE A 67 -7.40 7.40 -25.97
C PHE A 67 -8.13 6.47 -26.95
N VAL A 68 -8.87 5.46 -26.47
CA VAL A 68 -9.45 4.43 -27.36
C VAL A 68 -10.97 4.52 -27.41
N SER A 69 -11.64 4.77 -26.28
CA SER A 69 -13.11 4.66 -26.20
C SER A 69 -13.82 5.96 -26.59
N VAL A 70 -13.32 7.11 -26.14
CA VAL A 70 -13.88 8.43 -26.46
C VAL A 70 -13.81 8.74 -27.97
N PRO A 71 -12.67 8.57 -28.68
CA PRO A 71 -12.62 8.84 -30.12
C PRO A 71 -13.42 7.84 -30.96
N LEU A 72 -13.54 6.57 -30.52
CA LEU A 72 -14.33 5.55 -31.23
C LEU A 72 -15.85 5.79 -31.09
N LEU A 73 -16.33 6.20 -29.91
CA LEU A 73 -17.73 6.57 -29.71
C LEU A 73 -18.13 7.81 -30.51
N ILE A 74 -17.23 8.78 -30.66
CA ILE A 74 -17.41 9.95 -31.55
C ILE A 74 -17.47 9.51 -33.03
N ALA A 75 -16.65 8.54 -33.43
CA ALA A 75 -16.61 8.04 -34.82
C ALA A 75 -17.82 7.18 -35.21
N ILE A 76 -18.38 6.39 -34.28
CA ILE A 76 -19.52 5.48 -34.54
C ILE A 76 -20.88 6.19 -34.45
N SER A 77 -21.02 7.27 -33.67
CA SER A 77 -22.28 8.02 -33.55
C SER A 77 -22.07 9.54 -33.54
N PRO A 78 -21.82 10.17 -34.71
CA PRO A 78 -21.59 11.61 -34.81
C PRO A 78 -22.84 12.50 -34.63
N LYS A 79 -24.04 11.93 -34.43
CA LYS A 79 -25.31 12.68 -34.49
C LYS A 79 -26.00 12.99 -33.15
N HIS A 80 -25.43 12.65 -31.99
CA HIS A 80 -26.15 12.78 -30.70
C HIS A 80 -25.48 13.65 -29.62
N TYR A 81 -24.43 14.41 -29.92
CA TYR A 81 -23.80 15.28 -28.90
C TYR A 81 -23.59 16.70 -29.43
N PRO A 82 -24.58 17.60 -29.28
CA PRO A 82 -24.42 18.97 -29.77
C PRO A 82 -23.34 19.78 -29.05
N ASN A 83 -22.90 19.46 -27.82
CA ASN A 83 -21.90 20.29 -27.11
C ASN A 83 -21.09 19.53 -26.05
N ILE A 84 -20.08 18.73 -26.46
CA ILE A 84 -19.16 18.06 -25.51
C ILE A 84 -18.20 19.07 -24.85
N LEU A 85 -17.93 20.20 -25.50
CA LEU A 85 -17.08 21.28 -24.97
C LEU A 85 -17.68 21.99 -23.74
N GLY A 86 -19.02 22.00 -23.59
CA GLY A 86 -19.68 22.54 -22.40
C GLY A 86 -19.58 21.61 -21.18
N ALA A 87 -19.71 20.30 -21.36
CA ALA A 87 -19.71 19.34 -20.27
C ALA A 87 -18.33 19.06 -19.63
N ILE A 88 -17.24 19.56 -20.24
CA ILE A 88 -15.86 19.40 -19.76
C ILE A 88 -15.36 20.67 -19.04
N PHE A 89 -15.96 21.84 -19.30
CA PHE A 89 -15.53 23.14 -18.78
C PHE A 89 -16.58 23.86 -17.90
N ASP A 90 -17.68 23.18 -17.53
CA ASP A 90 -18.56 23.57 -16.41
C ASP A 90 -18.23 22.77 -15.13
#